data_AF-A0A8S7ES89-F1
#
_entry.id   AF-A0A8S7ES89-F1
#
_cell.length_a   1.000
_cell.length_b   1.000
_cell.length_c   1.000
_cell.angle_alpha   90.00
_cell.angle_beta   90.00
_cell.angle_gamma   90.00
#
_symmetry.space_group_name_H-M   'P 1'
#
loop_
_entity.id
_entity.type
_entity.pdbx_description
1 polymer ?
#
loop_
_entity_poly.entity_id
_entity_poly.type
_entity_poly.pdbx_seq_one_letter_code
_entity_poly.pdbx_strand_id
1 'polypeptide(L)'
;ANAKYTAQDATTARKGLVQLSSATNSTSETQAATPKAVKAAYDLANAKYTAQDATTAQKGIVQLSSATNSTSETLAATSKAVKAVMDETNKKAPLNSPALTGTPTTPTARQGTNNTQIASTAFVMAAIAALVDSSPDALNTLNELAAALGNDPNFATTMTNALAGKQPKDATLTALAGLATAADRFPYFTGNDVASLATLTEVGRDILAKSTVAA
;
A
#
# COMPACT_ATOMS: atom_id res chain seq x y z
N ALA A 1 94.97 -71.88 -8.72
CA ALA A 1 94.38 -71.26 -7.52
C ALA A 1 93.00 -70.73 -7.90
N ASN A 2 91.93 -71.36 -7.39
CA ASN A 2 90.57 -70.88 -7.59
C ASN A 2 90.44 -69.55 -6.84
N ALA A 3 90.46 -68.43 -7.55
CA ALA A 3 90.13 -67.14 -6.96
C ALA A 3 88.69 -67.25 -6.45
N LYS A 4 88.54 -67.39 -5.12
CA LYS A 4 87.25 -67.36 -4.45
C LYS A 4 86.65 -65.98 -4.71
N TYR A 5 85.69 -65.89 -5.62
CA TYR A 5 84.85 -64.71 -5.76
C TYR A 5 84.10 -64.51 -4.43
N THR A 6 84.48 -63.52 -3.63
CA THR A 6 83.69 -63.06 -2.49
C THR A 6 82.59 -62.17 -3.03
N ALA A 7 81.37 -62.71 -3.14
CA ALA A 7 80.21 -61.90 -3.49
C ALA A 7 79.97 -60.85 -2.40
N GLN A 8 79.82 -59.59 -2.79
CA GLN A 8 79.48 -58.49 -1.90
C GLN A 8 78.03 -58.08 -2.12
N ASP A 9 77.39 -57.55 -1.08
CA ASP A 9 76.03 -57.03 -1.16
C ASP A 9 75.97 -55.78 -2.05
N ALA A 10 74.86 -55.63 -2.78
CA ALA A 10 74.63 -54.45 -3.58
C ALA A 10 74.31 -53.24 -2.68
N THR A 11 74.70 -52.06 -3.15
CA THR A 11 74.32 -50.77 -2.56
C THR A 11 73.83 -49.83 -3.67
N THR A 12 73.30 -48.67 -3.30
CA THR A 12 72.92 -47.63 -4.26
C THR A 12 74.10 -47.11 -5.10
N ALA A 13 75.34 -47.33 -4.67
CA ALA A 13 76.56 -46.91 -5.36
C ALA A 13 77.37 -48.07 -5.98
N ARG A 14 77.05 -49.34 -5.67
CA ARG A 14 77.85 -50.50 -6.09
C ARG A 14 76.98 -51.72 -6.40
N LYS A 15 77.23 -52.38 -7.52
CA LYS A 15 76.56 -53.62 -7.91
C LYS A 15 76.97 -54.79 -6.97
N GLY A 16 76.04 -55.71 -6.69
CA GLY A 16 76.25 -56.86 -5.81
C GLY A 16 75.04 -57.80 -5.76
N LEU A 17 75.01 -58.73 -4.80
CA LEU A 17 73.85 -59.58 -4.53
C LEU A 17 72.81 -58.85 -3.66
N VAL A 18 71.52 -59.14 -3.85
CA VAL A 18 70.42 -58.55 -3.07
C VAL A 18 69.42 -59.63 -2.71
N GLN A 19 68.94 -59.64 -1.46
CA GLN A 19 67.84 -60.51 -1.07
C GLN A 19 66.51 -59.93 -1.55
N LEU A 20 65.66 -60.79 -2.12
CA LEU A 20 64.34 -60.37 -2.61
C LEU A 20 63.29 -60.52 -1.51
N SER A 21 62.42 -59.51 -1.38
CA SER A 21 61.32 -59.51 -0.43
C SER A 21 59.99 -59.34 -1.13
N SER A 22 59.01 -60.15 -0.74
CA SER A 22 57.63 -60.02 -1.20
C SER A 22 56.73 -59.32 -0.18
N ALA A 23 57.29 -58.75 0.89
CA ALA A 23 56.55 -57.96 1.86
C ALA A 23 56.18 -56.59 1.27
N THR A 24 54.94 -56.15 1.49
CA THR A 24 54.41 -54.87 0.98
C THR A 24 54.61 -53.70 1.94
N ASN A 25 55.15 -53.97 3.13
CA ASN A 25 55.39 -53.02 4.21
C ASN A 25 56.82 -53.12 4.76
N SER A 26 57.76 -53.68 3.97
CA SER A 26 59.15 -53.81 4.39
C SER A 26 59.77 -52.42 4.61
N THR A 27 60.45 -52.25 5.74
CA THR A 27 61.29 -51.08 6.04
C THR A 27 62.78 -51.34 5.76
N SER A 28 63.12 -52.52 5.23
CA SER A 28 64.51 -52.90 4.97
C SER A 28 65.07 -52.17 3.75
N GLU A 29 66.19 -51.49 3.95
CA GLU A 29 66.96 -50.85 2.86
C GLU A 29 67.94 -51.82 2.16
N THR A 30 68.04 -53.07 2.63
CA THR A 30 68.97 -54.09 2.12
C THR A 30 68.30 -55.16 1.25
N GLN A 31 66.98 -55.06 1.04
CA GLN A 31 66.19 -56.00 0.25
C GLN A 31 65.55 -55.31 -0.96
N ALA A 32 65.44 -56.00 -2.09
CA ALA A 32 64.71 -55.51 -3.26
C ALA A 32 63.28 -56.09 -3.28
N ALA A 33 62.31 -55.26 -3.69
CA ALA A 33 60.93 -55.69 -3.83
C ALA A 33 60.75 -56.65 -5.02
N THR A 34 59.95 -57.70 -4.85
CA THR A 34 59.54 -58.57 -5.96
C THR A 34 58.37 -57.95 -6.75
N PRO A 35 58.15 -58.35 -8.01
CA PRO A 35 56.94 -57.99 -8.76
C PRO A 35 55.64 -58.34 -8.00
N LYS A 36 55.67 -59.39 -7.18
CA LYS A 36 54.55 -59.78 -6.32
C LYS A 36 54.24 -58.72 -5.26
N ALA A 37 55.27 -58.18 -4.57
CA ALA A 37 55.08 -57.09 -3.62
C ALA A 37 54.54 -55.83 -4.31
N VAL A 38 55.11 -55.46 -5.46
CA VAL A 38 54.68 -54.28 -6.23
C VAL A 38 53.23 -54.43 -6.68
N LYS A 39 52.85 -55.60 -7.21
CA LYS A 39 51.48 -55.88 -7.62
C LYS A 39 50.50 -55.82 -6.43
N ALA A 40 50.86 -56.44 -5.30
CA ALA A 40 50.00 -56.42 -4.12
C ALA A 40 49.81 -55.01 -3.54
N ALA A 41 50.86 -54.18 -3.55
CA ALA A 41 50.76 -52.78 -3.16
C ALA A 41 49.89 -51.96 -4.12
N TYR A 42 50.02 -52.18 -5.43
CA TYR A 42 49.18 -51.55 -6.45
C TYR A 42 47.71 -51.94 -6.30
N ASP A 43 47.42 -53.24 -6.17
CA ASP A 43 46.06 -53.76 -5.99
C ASP A 43 45.44 -53.18 -4.71
N LEU A 44 46.20 -53.07 -3.61
CA LEU A 44 45.74 -52.45 -2.35
C LEU A 44 45.47 -50.94 -2.51
N ALA A 45 46.33 -50.22 -3.22
CA ALA A 45 46.12 -48.79 -3.49
C ALA A 45 44.88 -48.56 -4.37
N ASN A 46 44.72 -49.36 -5.42
CA ASN A 46 43.57 -49.32 -6.32
C ASN A 46 42.26 -49.70 -5.60
N ALA A 47 42.30 -50.67 -4.68
CA ALA A 47 41.15 -51.06 -3.86
C ALA A 47 40.80 -50.03 -2.76
N LYS A 48 41.78 -49.26 -2.27
CA LYS A 48 41.54 -48.17 -1.30
C LYS A 48 41.01 -46.90 -1.95
N TYR A 49 41.21 -46.71 -3.25
CA TYR A 49 40.61 -45.63 -4.02
C TYR A 49 39.16 -45.99 -4.40
N THR A 50 38.29 -46.19 -3.40
CA THR A 50 36.84 -46.20 -3.64
C THR A 50 36.33 -44.79 -3.42
N ALA A 51 36.07 -44.07 -4.52
CA ALA A 51 35.39 -42.79 -4.45
C ALA A 51 33.95 -43.06 -3.99
N GLN A 52 33.72 -42.95 -2.68
CA GLN A 52 32.40 -43.07 -2.09
C GLN A 52 31.72 -41.71 -2.10
N ASP A 53 30.40 -41.69 -2.28
CA ASP A 53 29.62 -40.46 -2.18
C ASP A 53 29.72 -39.88 -0.76
N ALA A 54 29.81 -38.57 -0.65
CA ALA A 54 29.77 -37.92 0.65
C ALA A 54 28.37 -38.00 1.26
N THR A 55 28.32 -38.14 2.58
CA THR A 55 27.09 -37.99 3.36
C THR A 55 27.32 -36.93 4.45
N THR A 56 26.28 -36.56 5.18
CA THR A 56 26.41 -35.64 6.32
C THR A 56 27.25 -36.23 7.46
N ALA A 57 27.44 -37.55 7.50
CA ALA A 57 28.24 -38.25 8.51
C ALA A 57 29.60 -38.76 8.00
N GLN A 58 29.82 -38.80 6.67
CA GLN A 58 31.00 -39.40 6.05
C GLN A 58 31.54 -38.52 4.92
N LYS A 59 32.85 -38.26 4.91
CA LYS A 59 33.50 -37.56 3.80
C LYS A 59 33.52 -38.44 2.54
N GLY A 60 33.33 -37.83 1.38
CA GLY A 60 33.33 -38.49 0.07
C GLY A 60 33.37 -37.47 -1.07
N ILE A 61 32.99 -37.90 -2.28
CA ILE A 61 32.82 -37.04 -3.45
C ILE A 61 31.36 -36.56 -3.59
N VAL A 62 31.16 -35.37 -4.17
CA VAL A 62 29.82 -34.80 -4.43
C VAL A 62 29.82 -34.13 -5.79
N GLN A 63 28.73 -34.26 -6.55
CA GLN A 63 28.54 -33.50 -7.77
C GLN A 63 28.01 -32.09 -7.44
N LEU A 64 28.55 -31.07 -8.13
CA LEU A 64 28.16 -29.69 -7.92
C LEU A 64 27.00 -29.29 -8.84
N SER A 65 26.03 -28.56 -8.28
CA SER A 65 24.90 -28.02 -9.03
C SER A 65 24.83 -26.50 -8.92
N SER A 66 24.54 -25.84 -10.05
CA SER A 66 24.26 -24.40 -10.10
C SER A 66 22.76 -24.08 -10.17
N ALA A 67 21.89 -25.08 -10.04
CA ALA A 67 20.44 -24.84 -9.97
C ALA A 67 20.08 -24.17 -8.63
N THR A 68 19.23 -23.15 -8.68
CA THR A 68 18.77 -22.40 -7.50
C THR A 68 17.53 -23.00 -6.83
N ASN A 69 16.96 -24.05 -7.43
CA ASN A 69 15.76 -24.75 -7.01
C ASN A 69 15.94 -26.29 -7.04
N SER A 70 17.18 -26.77 -6.92
CA SER A 70 17.47 -28.22 -6.91
C SER A 70 16.78 -28.89 -5.71
N THR A 71 16.04 -29.97 -5.97
CA THR A 71 15.50 -30.85 -4.95
C THR A 71 16.40 -32.05 -4.66
N SER A 72 17.57 -32.14 -5.29
CA SER A 72 18.50 -33.26 -5.09
C SER A 72 19.20 -33.17 -3.74
N GLU A 73 19.20 -34.28 -3.00
CA GLU A 73 19.93 -34.45 -1.74
C GLU A 73 21.38 -34.93 -1.95
N THR A 74 21.75 -35.29 -3.18
CA THR A 74 23.09 -35.83 -3.53
C THR A 74 23.99 -34.81 -4.22
N LEU A 75 23.49 -33.60 -4.49
CA LEU A 75 24.23 -32.52 -5.14
C LEU A 75 24.54 -31.39 -4.17
N ALA A 76 25.76 -30.88 -4.21
CA ALA A 76 26.14 -29.69 -3.44
C ALA A 76 25.92 -28.42 -4.27
N ALA A 77 25.42 -27.36 -3.63
CA ALA A 77 25.23 -26.07 -4.27
C ALA A 77 26.57 -25.39 -4.59
N THR A 78 26.68 -24.80 -5.77
CA THR A 78 27.81 -23.92 -6.14
C THR A 78 27.62 -22.51 -5.58
N SER A 79 28.73 -21.75 -5.47
CA SER A 79 28.69 -20.32 -5.14
C SER A 79 27.84 -19.50 -6.11
N LYS A 80 27.76 -19.91 -7.38
CA LYS A 80 26.88 -19.30 -8.39
C LYS A 80 25.41 -19.40 -8.00
N ALA A 81 24.95 -20.57 -7.56
CA ALA A 81 23.57 -20.77 -7.10
C ALA A 81 23.28 -19.94 -5.84
N VAL A 82 24.20 -19.99 -4.85
CA VAL A 82 24.05 -19.23 -3.60
C VAL A 82 24.01 -17.72 -3.86
N LYS A 83 24.88 -17.20 -4.73
CA LYS A 83 24.88 -15.80 -5.11
C LYS A 83 23.58 -15.40 -5.81
N ALA A 84 23.08 -16.20 -6.75
CA ALA A 84 21.83 -15.91 -7.43
C ALA A 84 20.64 -15.85 -6.45
N VAL A 85 20.57 -16.78 -5.49
CA VAL A 85 19.55 -16.77 -4.43
C VAL A 85 19.69 -15.52 -3.55
N MET A 86 20.92 -15.13 -3.20
CA MET A 86 21.17 -13.94 -2.38
C MET A 86 20.81 -12.65 -3.12
N ASP A 87 21.17 -12.53 -4.40
CA ASP A 87 20.80 -11.39 -5.24
C ASP A 87 19.28 -11.26 -5.37
N GLU A 88 18.54 -12.37 -5.57
CA GLU A 88 17.08 -12.37 -5.59
C GLU A 88 16.46 -12.04 -4.22
N THR A 89 17.07 -12.52 -3.13
CA THR A 89 16.62 -12.22 -1.76
C THR A 89 16.79 -10.73 -1.45
N ASN A 90 17.88 -10.11 -1.91
CA ASN A 90 18.13 -8.68 -1.73
C ASN A 90 17.16 -7.77 -2.52
N LYS A 91 16.42 -8.31 -3.50
CA LYS A 91 15.37 -7.56 -4.22
C LYS A 91 14.03 -7.56 -3.49
N LYS A 92 13.84 -8.43 -2.50
CA LYS A 92 12.59 -8.52 -1.74
C LYS A 92 12.54 -7.44 -0.66
N ALA A 93 11.33 -6.99 -0.33
CA ALA A 93 11.13 -6.07 0.77
C ALA A 93 11.40 -6.75 2.13
N PRO A 94 11.81 -5.98 3.17
CA PRO A 94 11.96 -6.50 4.54
C PRO A 94 10.65 -7.15 5.04
N LEU A 95 10.78 -8.23 5.82
CA LEU A 95 9.61 -8.89 6.41
C LEU A 95 8.87 -7.98 7.42
N ASN A 96 9.64 -7.25 8.21
CA ASN A 96 9.11 -6.31 9.20
C ASN A 96 9.18 -4.89 8.65
N SER A 97 8.04 -4.20 8.65
CA SER A 97 7.92 -2.80 8.22
C SER A 97 8.55 -2.52 6.84
N PRO A 98 8.12 -3.22 5.77
CA PRO A 98 8.61 -2.94 4.43
C PRO A 98 8.31 -1.49 4.04
N ALA A 99 9.33 -0.76 3.57
CA ALA A 99 9.11 0.54 2.93
C ALA A 99 8.54 0.30 1.52
N LEU A 100 7.33 0.81 1.25
CA LEU A 100 6.73 0.77 -0.07
C LEU A 100 7.23 1.96 -0.90
N THR A 101 7.75 1.71 -2.09
CA THR A 101 8.24 2.75 -3.02
C THR A 101 7.53 2.64 -4.37
N GLY A 102 7.54 3.71 -5.18
CA GLY A 102 6.82 3.75 -6.47
C GLY A 102 5.30 3.83 -6.29
N THR A 103 4.55 3.05 -7.09
CA THR A 103 3.07 2.98 -7.03
C THR A 103 2.62 1.54 -6.71
N PRO A 104 2.59 1.14 -5.42
CA PRO A 104 2.16 -0.19 -5.02
C PRO A 104 0.70 -0.45 -5.42
N THR A 105 0.43 -1.66 -5.93
CA THR A 105 -0.92 -2.13 -6.22
C THR A 105 -1.37 -3.12 -5.16
N THR A 106 -2.61 -3.01 -4.71
CA THR A 106 -3.26 -3.98 -3.82
C THR A 106 -4.68 -4.26 -4.32
N PRO A 107 -5.22 -5.48 -4.19
CA PRO A 107 -6.60 -5.76 -4.53
C PRO A 107 -7.59 -4.83 -3.79
N THR A 108 -8.72 -4.51 -4.43
CA THR A 108 -9.80 -3.78 -3.78
C THR A 108 -10.62 -4.73 -2.91
N ALA A 109 -10.56 -4.53 -1.59
CA ALA A 109 -11.36 -5.28 -0.64
C ALA A 109 -12.86 -4.99 -0.80
N ARG A 110 -13.70 -5.89 -0.31
CA ARG A 110 -15.15 -5.67 -0.23
C ARG A 110 -15.45 -4.60 0.84
N GLN A 111 -16.48 -3.79 0.62
CA GLN A 111 -17.02 -2.87 1.65
C GLN A 111 -17.26 -3.61 2.98
N GLY A 112 -16.92 -2.96 4.11
CA GLY A 112 -17.05 -3.53 5.45
C GLY A 112 -15.87 -4.41 5.92
N THR A 113 -14.85 -4.64 5.10
CA THR A 113 -13.61 -5.31 5.56
C THR A 113 -12.93 -4.51 6.67
N ASN A 114 -12.67 -5.15 7.82
CA ASN A 114 -12.15 -4.54 9.04
C ASN A 114 -10.98 -5.33 9.68
N ASN A 115 -9.95 -5.61 8.88
CA ASN A 115 -8.76 -6.34 9.31
C ASN A 115 -7.48 -5.55 8.96
N THR A 116 -6.32 -6.18 9.06
CA THR A 116 -5.00 -5.57 8.86
C THR A 116 -4.58 -5.45 7.37
N GLN A 117 -5.49 -5.64 6.42
CA GLN A 117 -5.21 -5.46 5.00
C GLN A 117 -4.92 -3.99 4.67
N ILE A 118 -4.04 -3.75 3.68
CA ILE A 118 -3.81 -2.40 3.14
C ILE A 118 -5.04 -1.95 2.36
N ALA A 119 -5.58 -0.78 2.69
CA ALA A 119 -6.68 -0.17 1.96
C ALA A 119 -6.20 0.34 0.58
N SER A 120 -6.80 -0.17 -0.49
CA SER A 120 -6.61 0.38 -1.85
C SER A 120 -7.23 1.77 -1.97
N THR A 121 -6.74 2.61 -2.89
CA THR A 121 -7.35 3.92 -3.19
C THR A 121 -8.80 3.79 -3.65
N ALA A 122 -9.12 2.77 -4.45
CA ALA A 122 -10.50 2.49 -4.89
C ALA A 122 -11.45 2.15 -3.73
N PHE A 123 -10.96 1.39 -2.74
CA PHE A 123 -11.72 1.09 -1.52
C PHE A 123 -12.02 2.37 -0.72
N VAL A 124 -11.01 3.23 -0.53
CA VAL A 124 -11.18 4.50 0.19
C VAL A 124 -12.15 5.42 -0.54
N MET A 125 -12.04 5.55 -1.88
CA MET A 125 -13.00 6.34 -2.66
C MET A 125 -14.43 5.83 -2.52
N ALA A 126 -14.63 4.51 -2.59
CA ALA A 126 -15.96 3.91 -2.42
C ALA A 126 -16.52 4.10 -1.00
N ALA A 127 -15.68 4.03 0.03
CA ALA A 127 -16.08 4.27 1.41
C ALA A 127 -16.46 5.74 1.64
N ILE A 128 -15.71 6.68 1.05
CA ILE A 128 -16.04 8.12 1.10
C ILE A 128 -17.36 8.39 0.37
N ALA A 129 -17.55 7.83 -0.83
CA ALA A 129 -18.81 7.96 -1.56
C ALA A 129 -19.98 7.43 -0.74
N ALA A 130 -19.85 6.23 -0.17
CA ALA A 130 -20.88 5.65 0.70
C ALA A 130 -21.14 6.50 1.96
N LEU A 131 -20.11 7.11 2.55
CA LEU A 131 -20.28 8.00 3.69
C LEU A 131 -21.04 9.28 3.30
N VAL A 132 -20.70 9.87 2.15
CA VAL A 132 -21.39 11.04 1.58
C VAL A 132 -22.85 10.69 1.27
N ASP A 133 -23.13 9.53 0.68
CA ASP A 133 -24.50 9.07 0.38
C ASP A 133 -25.29 8.72 1.64
N SER A 134 -24.62 8.25 2.70
CA SER A 134 -25.23 7.95 4.00
C SER A 134 -25.48 9.18 4.86
N SER A 135 -25.09 10.37 4.39
CA SER A 135 -25.42 11.61 5.07
C SER A 135 -26.92 11.69 5.26
N PRO A 136 -27.41 11.85 6.51
CA PRO A 136 -28.82 12.09 6.77
C PRO A 136 -29.32 13.26 5.93
N ASP A 137 -30.62 13.33 5.65
CA ASP A 137 -31.26 14.43 4.89
C ASP A 137 -30.83 15.83 5.37
N ALA A 138 -30.39 15.94 6.63
CA ALA A 138 -29.70 17.09 7.22
C ALA A 138 -28.44 17.61 6.47
N LEU A 139 -27.83 16.84 5.56
CA LEU A 139 -26.69 17.22 4.70
C LEU A 139 -27.06 17.23 3.21
N ASN A 140 -28.20 16.60 2.82
CA ASN A 140 -28.99 17.01 1.65
C ASN A 140 -29.54 18.44 1.86
N THR A 141 -29.54 18.98 3.08
CA THR A 141 -30.05 20.32 3.40
C THR A 141 -29.53 21.42 2.50
N LEU A 142 -28.32 21.40 1.96
CA LEU A 142 -27.92 22.46 1.03
C LEU A 142 -28.66 22.35 -0.31
N ASN A 143 -28.87 21.14 -0.81
CA ASN A 143 -29.62 20.88 -2.03
C ASN A 143 -31.15 20.97 -1.81
N GLU A 144 -31.65 20.51 -0.67
CA GLU A 144 -33.04 20.72 -0.22
C GLU A 144 -33.34 22.17 0.09
N LEU A 145 -32.42 22.92 0.70
CA LEU A 145 -32.58 24.36 0.94
C LEU A 145 -32.49 25.12 -0.38
N ALA A 146 -31.57 24.75 -1.28
CA ALA A 146 -31.54 25.30 -2.63
C ALA A 146 -32.86 25.02 -3.35
N ALA A 147 -33.38 23.79 -3.33
CA ALA A 147 -34.64 23.43 -3.94
C ALA A 147 -35.86 24.11 -3.27
N ALA A 148 -35.88 24.21 -1.94
CA ALA A 148 -36.91 24.90 -1.16
C ALA A 148 -36.91 26.42 -1.40
N LEU A 149 -35.74 26.99 -1.71
CA LEU A 149 -35.58 28.37 -2.18
C LEU A 149 -35.73 28.50 -3.71
N GLY A 150 -36.19 27.44 -4.39
CA GLY A 150 -36.53 27.45 -5.82
C GLY A 150 -35.34 27.40 -6.78
N ASN A 151 -34.16 26.96 -6.31
CA ASN A 151 -32.90 26.97 -7.05
C ASN A 151 -32.57 28.35 -7.65
N ASP A 152 -32.96 29.44 -6.97
CA ASP A 152 -32.81 30.81 -7.45
C ASP A 152 -31.47 31.41 -6.99
N PRO A 153 -30.49 31.62 -7.89
CA PRO A 153 -29.21 32.23 -7.54
C PRO A 153 -29.36 33.68 -7.04
N ASN A 154 -30.49 34.33 -7.35
CA ASN A 154 -30.81 35.71 -6.99
C ASN A 154 -31.98 35.78 -6.00
N PHE A 155 -32.19 34.74 -5.17
CA PHE A 155 -33.32 34.63 -4.25
C PHE A 155 -33.62 35.92 -3.48
N ALA A 156 -32.59 36.59 -2.95
CA ALA A 156 -32.75 37.86 -2.25
C ALA A 156 -33.39 38.95 -3.14
N THR A 157 -32.90 39.11 -4.37
CA THR A 157 -33.46 40.06 -5.35
C THR A 157 -34.89 39.69 -5.74
N THR A 158 -35.16 38.40 -5.97
CA THR A 158 -36.50 37.90 -6.31
C THR A 158 -37.50 38.20 -5.19
N MET A 159 -37.13 37.94 -3.93
CA MET A 159 -37.97 38.29 -2.79
C MET A 159 -38.16 39.80 -2.65
N THR A 160 -37.10 40.61 -2.76
CA THR A 160 -37.22 42.06 -2.73
C THR A 160 -38.21 42.58 -3.79
N ASN A 161 -38.15 42.05 -5.02
CA ASN A 161 -39.08 42.41 -6.09
C ASN A 161 -40.52 41.96 -5.80
N ALA A 162 -40.70 40.72 -5.29
CA ALA A 162 -42.01 40.19 -4.94
C ALA A 162 -42.70 40.98 -3.82
N LEU A 163 -41.93 41.51 -2.86
CA LEU A 163 -42.42 42.37 -1.78
C LEU A 163 -42.72 43.78 -2.27
N ALA A 164 -41.83 44.40 -3.06
CA ALA A 164 -42.03 45.75 -3.60
C ALA A 164 -43.32 45.88 -4.42
N GLY A 165 -43.73 44.81 -5.11
CA GLY A 165 -44.97 44.78 -5.89
C GLY A 165 -46.26 44.55 -5.09
N LYS A 166 -46.24 44.40 -3.75
CA LYS A 166 -47.47 44.09 -2.99
C LYS A 166 -48.37 45.30 -2.78
N GLN A 167 -47.81 46.45 -2.40
CA GLN A 167 -48.58 47.67 -2.17
C GLN A 167 -49.30 48.17 -3.45
N PRO A 168 -48.65 48.20 -4.63
CA PRO A 168 -49.31 48.62 -5.87
C PRO A 168 -50.42 47.70 -6.39
N LYS A 169 -50.57 46.47 -5.86
CA LYS A 169 -51.64 45.55 -6.28
C LYS A 169 -53.01 45.91 -5.74
N ASP A 170 -53.07 46.76 -4.71
CA ASP A 170 -54.31 47.27 -4.14
C ASP A 170 -54.38 48.77 -4.39
N ALA A 171 -55.35 49.19 -5.20
CA ALA A 171 -55.45 50.57 -5.66
C ALA A 171 -55.85 51.52 -4.52
N THR A 172 -56.66 51.05 -3.56
CA THR A 172 -57.01 51.78 -2.34
C THR A 172 -55.79 52.02 -1.45
N LEU A 173 -54.99 50.98 -1.18
CA LEU A 173 -53.76 51.11 -0.38
C LEU A 173 -52.73 51.99 -1.08
N THR A 174 -52.64 51.90 -2.41
CA THR A 174 -51.78 52.78 -3.23
C THR A 174 -52.20 54.24 -3.07
N ALA A 175 -53.50 54.52 -3.19
CA ALA A 175 -54.03 55.87 -3.05
C ALA A 175 -53.81 56.42 -1.64
N LEU A 176 -54.02 55.61 -0.61
CA LEU A 176 -53.84 56.02 0.78
C LEU A 176 -52.36 56.23 1.16
N ALA A 177 -51.45 55.43 0.61
CA ALA A 177 -50.02 55.58 0.86
C ALA A 177 -49.37 56.71 0.04
N GLY A 178 -49.97 57.10 -1.08
CA GLY A 178 -49.54 58.27 -1.86
C GLY A 178 -49.89 59.62 -1.23
N LEU A 179 -50.66 59.63 -0.14
CA LEU A 179 -51.03 60.85 0.57
C LEU A 179 -49.83 61.47 1.31
N ALA A 180 -49.54 62.73 1.05
CA ALA A 180 -48.52 63.47 1.77
C ALA A 180 -48.93 63.66 3.24
N THR A 181 -48.13 63.14 4.17
CA THR A 181 -48.38 63.32 5.61
C THR A 181 -48.32 64.80 5.98
N ALA A 182 -49.34 65.30 6.67
CA ALA A 182 -49.35 66.65 7.24
C ALA A 182 -50.22 66.70 8.50
N ALA A 183 -49.88 67.62 9.41
CA ALA A 183 -50.66 67.87 10.62
C ALA A 183 -52.08 68.35 10.26
N ASP A 184 -53.04 68.10 11.15
CA ASP A 184 -54.42 68.57 11.04
C ASP A 184 -55.10 68.16 9.71
N ARG A 185 -54.74 66.97 9.20
CA ARG A 185 -55.35 66.35 8.02
C ARG A 185 -56.06 65.06 8.39
N PHE A 186 -57.15 64.76 7.67
CA PHE A 186 -57.80 63.45 7.73
C PHE A 186 -57.89 62.83 6.33
N PRO A 187 -57.41 61.59 6.12
CA PRO A 187 -57.61 60.87 4.87
C PRO A 187 -59.09 60.56 4.62
N TYR A 188 -59.56 60.77 3.40
CA TYR A 188 -60.92 60.39 2.99
C TYR A 188 -60.93 59.97 1.51
N PHE A 189 -61.95 59.22 1.10
CA PHE A 189 -62.09 58.79 -0.30
C PHE A 189 -62.95 59.76 -1.09
N THR A 190 -62.46 60.18 -2.25
CA THR A 190 -63.17 61.05 -3.20
C THR A 190 -63.81 60.26 -4.35
N GLY A 191 -63.50 58.97 -4.43
CA GLY A 191 -64.01 58.02 -5.40
C GLY A 191 -63.48 56.62 -5.08
N ASN A 192 -63.86 55.63 -5.89
CA ASN A 192 -63.32 54.28 -5.74
C ASN A 192 -61.80 54.30 -5.99
N ASP A 193 -61.02 53.80 -5.04
CA ASP A 193 -59.55 53.78 -5.08
C ASP A 193 -58.89 55.17 -5.22
N VAL A 194 -59.57 56.25 -4.80
CA VAL A 194 -59.02 57.61 -4.81
C VAL A 194 -59.12 58.22 -3.42
N ALA A 195 -57.98 58.42 -2.76
CA ALA A 195 -57.88 59.07 -1.47
C ALA A 195 -57.42 60.52 -1.61
N SER A 196 -57.87 61.38 -0.69
CA SER A 196 -57.43 62.76 -0.54
C SER A 196 -57.41 63.16 0.95
N LEU A 197 -56.92 64.35 1.27
CA LEU A 197 -56.83 64.85 2.65
C LEU A 197 -57.79 66.01 2.89
N ALA A 198 -58.54 65.91 3.99
CA ALA A 198 -59.45 66.95 4.43
C ALA A 198 -58.83 67.88 5.47
N THR A 199 -59.26 69.14 5.34
CA THR A 199 -59.32 70.23 6.35
C THR A 199 -59.81 69.85 7.73
N LEU A 200 -59.02 69.35 8.69
CA LEU A 200 -59.53 69.35 10.08
C LEU A 200 -59.44 70.75 10.70
N THR A 201 -60.60 71.30 11.03
CA THR A 201 -60.70 72.46 11.92
C THR A 201 -60.33 72.07 13.35
N GLU A 202 -60.11 73.05 14.22
CA GLU A 202 -59.87 72.82 15.65
C GLU A 202 -61.00 71.99 16.28
N VAL A 203 -62.26 72.35 16.04
CA VAL A 203 -63.44 71.59 16.48
C VAL A 203 -63.40 70.15 15.97
N GLY A 204 -63.04 69.93 14.71
CA GLY A 204 -62.94 68.58 14.14
C GLY A 204 -61.87 67.72 14.82
N ARG A 205 -60.73 68.31 15.18
CA ARG A 205 -59.68 67.62 15.94
C ARG A 205 -60.13 67.31 17.37
N ASP A 206 -60.77 68.27 18.04
CA ASP A 206 -61.29 68.09 19.39
C ASP A 206 -62.31 66.94 19.46
N ILE A 207 -63.19 66.83 18.47
CA ILE A 207 -64.15 65.72 18.36
C ILE A 207 -63.43 64.38 18.21
N LEU A 208 -62.45 64.27 17.29
CA LEU A 208 -61.70 63.03 17.06
C LEU A 208 -60.82 62.65 18.27
N ALA A 209 -60.43 63.62 19.09
CA ALA A 209 -59.61 63.41 20.29
C ALA A 209 -60.42 62.97 21.53
N LYS A 210 -61.76 63.01 21.50
CA LYS A 210 -62.58 62.60 22.65
C LYS A 210 -62.47 61.10 22.92
N SER A 211 -62.22 60.73 24.17
CA SER A 211 -62.14 59.33 24.64
C SER A 211 -63.49 58.75 25.08
N THR A 212 -64.52 59.57 25.26
CA THR A 212 -65.89 59.15 25.56
C THR A 212 -66.90 60.01 24.81
N VAL A 213 -68.12 59.49 24.63
CA VAL A 213 -69.23 60.18 23.94
C VAL A 213 -69.89 61.25 24.81
N ALA A 214 -69.62 61.25 26.12
CA ALA A 214 -70.17 62.24 27.05
C ALA A 214 -69.28 63.50 27.08
N ALA A 215 -69.93 64.66 27.21
CA ALA A 215 -69.31 65.98 27.17
C ALA A 215 -68.11 66.11 28.11
#